data_AF-A7SP95-F1
#
_entry.id   AF-A7SP95-F1
#
_cell.length_a   1.000
_cell.length_b   1.000
_cell.length_c   1.000
_cell.angle_alpha   90.00
_cell.angle_beta   90.00
_cell.angle_gamma   90.00
#
_symmetry.space_group_name_H-M   'P 1'
#
loop_
_entity.id
_entity.type
_entity.pdbx_description
1 polymer ?
#
loop_
_entity_poly.entity_id
_entity_poly.type
_entity_poly.pdbx_seq_one_letter_code
_entity_poly.pdbx_strand_id
1 'polypeptide(L)'
;MYHGCHSNAYCTNVAGSYICTCANNFIGDGKTCVRTWSLVARFSNADSKNWMRDDGLWWFDQLSAIGDEQNPAANSDMISPLFWTMPGTKVKVTRSDDPTHTPLLVTTGDCLGGKTMRGLLMSFGNTRRDGTDSWVSDQCRHSCTVTYGGLYASTNGFEQASCDGTVQSRNKIGFWCQYDNGDAAVMMIGGGGSACARADHGIGITESDYGSFIFDPEADFGSDSVGTATDYSLNLWVL
;
A
#
# COMPACT_ATOMS: atom_id res chain seq x y z
N MET A 1 -25.18 20.66 14.26
CA MET A 1 -26.04 20.29 13.11
C MET A 1 -25.83 21.32 12.02
N TYR A 2 -25.07 21.01 10.98
CA TYR A 2 -24.95 21.87 9.81
C TYR A 2 -26.04 21.44 8.81
N HIS A 3 -27.05 22.30 8.63
CA HIS A 3 -28.06 22.27 7.55
C HIS A 3 -28.36 20.92 6.89
N GLY A 4 -28.86 19.96 7.69
CA GLY A 4 -29.45 18.71 7.22
C GLY A 4 -28.51 17.73 6.49
N CYS A 5 -27.23 18.02 6.25
CA CYS A 5 -26.29 17.04 5.70
C CYS A 5 -25.69 16.14 6.80
N HIS A 6 -25.16 14.99 6.41
CA HIS A 6 -24.38 14.14 7.30
C HIS A 6 -23.12 14.86 7.79
N SER A 7 -22.59 14.49 8.96
CA SER A 7 -21.35 15.08 9.50
C SER A 7 -20.12 14.79 8.63
N ASN A 8 -20.17 13.71 7.85
CA ASN A 8 -19.15 13.30 6.87
C ASN A 8 -19.61 13.62 5.44
N ALA A 9 -20.31 14.74 5.25
CA ALA A 9 -20.71 15.23 3.93
C ALA A 9 -20.39 16.72 3.78
N TYR A 10 -20.05 17.11 2.56
CA TYR A 10 -19.95 18.49 2.13
C TYR A 10 -21.31 19.02 1.69
N CYS A 11 -21.61 20.26 2.04
CA CYS A 11 -22.82 20.96 1.63
C CYS A 11 -22.47 21.96 0.53
N THR A 12 -23.05 21.81 -0.65
CA THR A 12 -22.90 22.76 -1.76
C THR A 12 -24.23 23.47 -1.99
N ASN A 13 -24.23 24.79 -1.84
CA ASN A 13 -25.42 25.60 -2.11
C ASN A 13 -25.70 25.66 -3.61
N VAL A 14 -26.98 25.52 -3.97
CA VAL A 14 -27.48 25.71 -5.34
C VAL A 14 -28.64 26.71 -5.31
N ALA A 15 -29.03 27.28 -6.45
CA ALA A 15 -30.10 28.27 -6.49
C ALA A 15 -31.40 27.72 -5.85
N GLY A 16 -31.79 28.27 -4.71
CA GLY A 16 -32.99 27.87 -3.97
C GLY A 16 -32.89 26.57 -3.16
N SER A 17 -31.72 25.91 -3.08
CA SER A 17 -31.55 24.64 -2.32
C SER A 17 -30.08 24.37 -1.96
N TYR A 18 -29.77 23.14 -1.54
CA TYR A 18 -28.41 22.65 -1.28
C TYR A 18 -28.30 21.16 -1.62
N ILE A 19 -27.10 20.72 -1.99
CA ILE A 19 -26.76 19.32 -2.27
C ILE A 19 -25.78 18.85 -1.19
N CYS A 20 -26.00 17.66 -0.64
CA CYS A 20 -25.05 17.00 0.25
C CYS A 20 -24.28 15.94 -0.53
N THR A 21 -22.95 15.95 -0.44
CA THR A 21 -22.07 14.94 -1.05
C THR A 21 -21.21 14.34 0.03
N CYS A 22 -21.18 13.03 0.19
CA CYS A 22 -20.32 12.38 1.18
C CYS A 22 -18.85 12.75 0.96
N ALA A 23 -18.10 12.84 2.06
CA ALA A 23 -16.66 13.09 2.02
C ALA A 23 -15.92 11.91 1.35
N ASN A 24 -14.66 12.15 0.96
CA ASN A 24 -13.77 11.08 0.48
C ASN A 24 -13.77 9.92 1.48
N ASN A 25 -13.73 8.66 1.00
CA ASN A 25 -13.96 7.41 1.74
C ASN A 25 -15.32 7.19 2.38
N PHE A 26 -16.34 7.98 2.01
CA PHE A 26 -17.72 7.70 2.37
C PHE A 26 -18.62 7.57 1.15
N ILE A 27 -19.60 6.67 1.23
CA ILE A 27 -20.66 6.49 0.24
C ILE A 27 -22.04 6.69 0.87
N GLY A 28 -22.98 7.14 0.07
CA GLY A 28 -24.36 7.36 0.46
C GLY A 28 -24.97 8.57 -0.25
N ASP A 29 -26.10 9.05 0.25
CA ASP A 29 -26.88 10.14 -0.34
C ASP A 29 -26.50 11.53 0.21
N GLY A 30 -25.41 11.63 0.97
CA GLY A 30 -24.96 12.85 1.63
C GLY A 30 -25.76 13.20 2.90
N LYS A 31 -26.91 12.57 3.14
CA LYS A 31 -27.67 12.63 4.39
C LYS A 31 -27.28 11.49 5.32
N THR A 32 -26.97 10.34 4.72
CA THR A 32 -26.36 9.17 5.32
C THR A 32 -25.07 8.92 4.59
N CYS A 33 -23.95 8.83 5.33
CA CYS A 33 -22.65 8.52 4.74
C CYS A 33 -21.99 7.39 5.54
N VAL A 34 -21.67 6.30 4.85
CA VAL A 34 -21.01 5.11 5.41
C VAL A 34 -19.60 5.01 4.86
N ARG A 35 -18.64 4.74 5.74
CA ARG A 35 -17.24 4.60 5.38
C ARG A 35 -17.03 3.43 4.41
N THR A 36 -16.19 3.60 3.40
CA THR A 36 -15.91 2.63 2.35
C THR A 36 -14.42 2.56 2.02
N TRP A 37 -14.01 1.51 1.31
CA TRP A 37 -12.68 1.39 0.76
C TRP A 37 -12.44 2.41 -0.34
N SER A 38 -11.29 3.06 -0.31
CA SER A 38 -10.85 3.98 -1.36
C SER A 38 -9.49 3.56 -1.90
N LEU A 39 -9.36 3.55 -3.23
CA LEU A 39 -8.12 3.21 -3.91
C LEU A 39 -7.11 4.35 -3.70
N VAL A 40 -5.94 4.02 -3.17
CA VAL A 40 -4.91 5.04 -2.88
C VAL A 40 -3.64 4.87 -3.71
N ALA A 41 -3.37 3.65 -4.18
CA ALA A 41 -2.19 3.33 -4.96
C ALA A 41 -2.42 2.10 -5.84
N ARG A 42 -1.66 2.00 -6.92
CA ARG A 42 -1.53 0.82 -7.77
C ARG A 42 -0.07 0.60 -8.16
N PHE A 43 0.38 -0.65 -8.10
CA PHE A 43 1.77 -1.10 -8.27
C PHE A 43 1.85 -2.03 -9.48
N SER A 44 2.60 -1.64 -10.51
CA SER A 44 2.54 -2.26 -11.84
C SER A 44 3.91 -2.34 -12.51
N ASN A 45 4.50 -3.54 -12.51
CA ASN A 45 5.76 -3.81 -13.22
C ASN A 45 5.66 -3.73 -14.77
N ALA A 46 4.49 -3.44 -15.34
CA ALA A 46 4.23 -3.44 -16.77
C ALA A 46 4.46 -2.09 -17.46
N ASP A 47 4.66 -1.01 -16.71
CA ASP A 47 4.81 0.34 -17.26
C ASP A 47 6.18 0.96 -16.90
N SER A 48 6.45 2.18 -17.39
CA SER A 48 7.77 2.84 -17.20
C SER A 48 7.83 3.75 -15.96
N LYS A 49 6.72 3.90 -15.24
CA LYS A 49 6.70 4.45 -13.89
C LYS A 49 7.14 3.34 -12.94
N ASN A 50 7.67 3.75 -11.80
CA ASN A 50 8.25 2.84 -10.83
C ASN A 50 8.13 3.49 -9.45
N TRP A 51 7.45 2.82 -8.52
CA TRP A 51 7.36 3.22 -7.13
C TRP A 51 8.71 3.19 -6.41
N MET A 52 9.64 2.37 -6.90
CA MET A 52 10.97 2.20 -6.32
C MET A 52 12.03 3.16 -6.87
N ARG A 53 11.67 4.09 -7.77
CA ARG A 53 12.59 5.11 -8.30
C ARG A 53 13.54 5.72 -7.24
N ASP A 54 14.79 5.97 -7.61
CA ASP A 54 15.92 6.24 -6.69
C ASP A 54 15.83 7.43 -5.74
N ASP A 55 14.84 8.29 -5.92
CA ASP A 55 14.55 9.40 -5.02
C ASP A 55 13.39 9.12 -4.05
N GLY A 56 12.76 7.95 -4.14
CA GLY A 56 11.61 7.54 -3.36
C GLY A 56 10.38 8.45 -3.55
N LEU A 57 10.32 9.26 -4.62
CA LEU A 57 9.34 10.36 -4.76
C LEU A 57 7.90 9.91 -4.44
N TRP A 58 7.48 8.76 -4.97
CA TRP A 58 6.11 8.27 -4.84
C TRP A 58 5.71 8.02 -3.39
N TRP A 59 6.62 7.42 -2.61
CA TRP A 59 6.41 7.13 -1.21
C TRP A 59 6.31 8.40 -0.35
N PHE A 60 7.14 9.40 -0.63
CA PHE A 60 7.34 10.49 0.32
C PHE A 60 6.93 11.90 -0.14
N ASP A 61 7.16 12.26 -1.39
CA ASP A 61 7.10 13.65 -1.88
C ASP A 61 6.10 13.88 -3.01
N GLN A 62 5.43 12.83 -3.49
CA GLN A 62 4.47 12.96 -4.57
C GLN A 62 3.24 13.73 -4.10
N LEU A 63 3.01 14.95 -4.62
CA LEU A 63 1.92 15.84 -4.20
C LEU A 63 0.83 16.03 -5.26
N SER A 64 0.96 15.39 -6.42
CA SER A 64 -0.08 15.34 -7.45
C SER A 64 -0.51 13.90 -7.72
N ALA A 65 -1.74 13.71 -8.17
CA ALA A 65 -2.16 12.42 -8.70
C ALA A 65 -1.27 12.00 -9.89
N ILE A 66 -0.99 10.72 -10.02
CA ILE A 66 -0.37 10.11 -11.21
C ILE A 66 -1.16 8.86 -11.54
N GLY A 67 -1.41 8.60 -12.83
CA GLY A 67 -2.14 7.42 -13.29
C GLY A 67 -3.67 7.60 -13.29
N ASP A 68 -4.39 6.54 -13.67
CA ASP A 68 -5.85 6.52 -13.74
C ASP A 68 -6.47 6.08 -12.40
N GLU A 69 -6.96 7.07 -11.64
CA GLU A 69 -7.61 6.89 -10.34
C GLU A 69 -9.02 6.27 -10.44
N GLN A 70 -9.64 6.32 -11.63
CA GLN A 70 -11.03 5.93 -11.84
C GLN A 70 -11.17 4.49 -12.33
N ASN A 71 -10.12 3.95 -12.97
CA ASN A 71 -10.11 2.60 -13.50
C ASN A 71 -9.24 1.65 -12.67
N PRO A 72 -9.77 0.98 -11.63
CA PRO A 72 -9.01 0.01 -10.84
C PRO A 72 -8.53 -1.21 -11.63
N ALA A 73 -9.03 -1.43 -12.84
CA ALA A 73 -8.61 -2.55 -13.70
C ALA A 73 -7.40 -2.22 -14.59
N ALA A 74 -6.91 -0.97 -14.59
CA ALA A 74 -5.73 -0.62 -15.35
C ALA A 74 -4.48 -1.31 -14.79
N ASN A 75 -3.69 -1.93 -15.66
CA ASN A 75 -2.37 -2.45 -15.33
C ASN A 75 -1.29 -1.37 -15.53
N SER A 76 -1.36 -0.35 -14.69
CA SER A 76 -0.42 0.77 -14.68
C SER A 76 -0.36 1.40 -13.30
N ASP A 77 0.81 1.95 -12.96
CA ASP A 77 1.04 2.63 -11.71
C ASP A 77 0.10 3.80 -11.54
N MET A 78 -0.36 3.94 -10.31
CA MET A 78 -1.23 5.02 -9.92
C MET A 78 -0.97 5.41 -8.47
N ILE A 79 -0.95 6.71 -8.18
CA ILE A 79 -1.02 7.22 -6.81
C ILE A 79 -2.06 8.33 -6.75
N SER A 80 -2.97 8.19 -5.80
CA SER A 80 -4.03 9.16 -5.57
C SER A 80 -3.66 10.12 -4.44
N PRO A 81 -4.13 11.39 -4.44
CA PRO A 81 -4.00 12.28 -3.29
C PRO A 81 -4.54 11.71 -1.99
N LEU A 82 -5.45 10.74 -2.05
CA LEU A 82 -5.92 10.02 -0.87
C LEU A 82 -4.79 9.32 -0.10
N PHE A 83 -3.69 8.94 -0.77
CA PHE A 83 -2.52 8.33 -0.14
C PHE A 83 -1.90 9.21 0.97
N TRP A 84 -1.95 10.53 0.82
CA TRP A 84 -1.42 11.49 1.81
C TRP A 84 -2.47 12.42 2.46
N THR A 85 -3.72 12.40 2.00
CA THR A 85 -4.78 13.26 2.56
C THR A 85 -5.84 12.51 3.37
N MET A 86 -5.96 11.19 3.19
CA MET A 86 -7.08 10.42 3.75
C MET A 86 -6.62 9.53 4.91
N PRO A 87 -7.00 9.86 6.16
CA PRO A 87 -6.68 9.01 7.30
C PRO A 87 -7.50 7.73 7.27
N GLY A 88 -6.85 6.61 7.60
CA GLY A 88 -7.46 5.28 7.57
C GLY A 88 -7.19 4.49 8.85
N THR A 89 -7.80 3.32 8.91
CA THR A 89 -7.55 2.32 9.98
C THR A 89 -7.11 0.98 9.42
N LYS A 90 -7.57 0.63 8.21
CA LYS A 90 -7.25 -0.64 7.57
C LYS A 90 -6.75 -0.45 6.15
N VAL A 91 -6.05 -1.46 5.67
CA VAL A 91 -5.64 -1.60 4.28
C VAL A 91 -6.10 -2.93 3.73
N LYS A 92 -6.39 -2.98 2.42
CA LYS A 92 -6.52 -4.23 1.68
C LYS A 92 -5.74 -4.12 0.37
N VAL A 93 -5.30 -5.28 -0.12
CA VAL A 93 -4.68 -5.40 -1.45
C VAL A 93 -5.58 -6.27 -2.32
N THR A 94 -5.77 -5.87 -3.58
CA THR A 94 -6.51 -6.64 -4.59
C THR A 94 -5.72 -6.65 -5.88
N ARG A 95 -6.03 -7.56 -6.81
CA ARG A 95 -5.50 -7.48 -8.18
C ARG A 95 -6.34 -6.52 -9.02
N SER A 96 -5.76 -5.96 -10.08
CA SER A 96 -6.47 -5.16 -11.07
C SER A 96 -7.30 -6.02 -12.05
N ASP A 97 -6.89 -7.25 -12.31
CA ASP A 97 -7.59 -8.18 -13.21
C ASP A 97 -8.76 -8.93 -12.54
N ASP A 98 -9.01 -8.69 -11.25
CA ASP A 98 -10.22 -9.13 -10.57
C ASP A 98 -11.27 -7.99 -10.49
N PRO A 99 -12.34 -8.05 -11.31
CA PRO A 99 -13.37 -7.00 -11.35
C PRO A 99 -14.21 -6.93 -10.06
N THR A 100 -14.16 -7.96 -9.21
CA THR A 100 -14.86 -7.97 -7.93
C THR A 100 -14.04 -7.32 -6.82
N HIS A 101 -12.76 -7.05 -7.07
CA HIS A 101 -11.80 -6.54 -6.09
C HIS A 101 -11.80 -7.38 -4.81
N THR A 102 -11.82 -8.71 -4.98
CA THR A 102 -11.71 -9.67 -3.87
C THR A 102 -10.38 -9.44 -3.18
N PRO A 103 -10.37 -9.19 -1.86
CA PRO A 103 -9.12 -8.97 -1.14
C PRO A 103 -8.20 -10.20 -1.20
N LEU A 104 -6.96 -9.97 -1.62
CA LEU A 104 -5.85 -10.91 -1.42
C LEU A 104 -5.43 -10.93 0.05
N LEU A 105 -5.39 -9.74 0.65
CA LEU A 105 -5.22 -9.53 2.08
C LEU A 105 -6.09 -8.37 2.57
N VAL A 106 -6.46 -8.42 3.85
CA VAL A 106 -7.06 -7.30 4.60
C VAL A 106 -6.41 -7.23 5.97
N THR A 107 -5.99 -6.04 6.43
CA THR A 107 -5.52 -5.89 7.81
C THR A 107 -6.66 -5.96 8.83
N THR A 108 -6.32 -6.50 10.00
CA THR A 108 -7.21 -6.57 11.16
C THR A 108 -6.84 -5.50 12.18
N GLY A 109 -7.79 -5.10 13.03
CA GLY A 109 -7.59 -4.01 13.99
C GLY A 109 -7.42 -2.63 13.33
N ASP A 110 -6.69 -1.75 14.01
CA ASP A 110 -6.31 -0.41 13.53
C ASP A 110 -4.83 -0.42 13.13
N CYS A 111 -4.57 -0.83 11.89
CA CYS A 111 -3.22 -0.94 11.34
C CYS A 111 -2.56 0.42 11.10
N LEU A 112 -3.35 1.41 10.65
CA LEU A 112 -2.85 2.73 10.30
C LEU A 112 -2.84 3.71 11.48
N GLY A 113 -3.49 3.39 12.60
CA GLY A 113 -3.54 4.25 13.79
C GLY A 113 -4.22 5.59 13.51
N GLY A 114 -5.21 5.62 12.61
CA GLY A 114 -5.86 6.85 12.14
C GLY A 114 -4.98 7.76 11.26
N LYS A 115 -3.79 7.32 10.82
CA LYS A 115 -2.92 8.08 9.93
C LYS A 115 -3.30 7.88 8.46
N THR A 116 -2.82 8.76 7.60
CA THR A 116 -2.80 8.51 6.14
C THR A 116 -1.77 7.43 5.84
N MET A 117 -1.83 6.79 4.66
CA MET A 117 -0.83 5.78 4.29
C MET A 117 0.58 6.36 4.32
N ARG A 118 0.80 7.53 3.68
CA ARG A 118 2.07 8.25 3.76
C ARG A 118 2.42 8.65 5.20
N GLY A 119 1.43 9.11 5.97
CA GLY A 119 1.64 9.53 7.36
C GLY A 119 2.12 8.39 8.26
N LEU A 120 1.67 7.16 8.02
CA LEU A 120 2.22 5.97 8.69
C LEU A 120 3.66 5.73 8.22
N LEU A 121 3.89 5.63 6.92
CA LEU A 121 5.20 5.32 6.34
C LEU A 121 6.28 6.32 6.80
N MET A 122 5.96 7.61 6.87
CA MET A 122 6.88 8.66 7.31
C MET A 122 7.05 8.74 8.84
N SER A 123 6.24 8.03 9.62
CA SER A 123 6.33 8.07 11.09
C SER A 123 7.54 7.32 11.66
N PHE A 124 8.25 6.55 10.82
CA PHE A 124 9.37 5.71 11.21
C PHE A 124 10.74 6.37 11.01
N GLY A 125 10.78 7.68 10.76
CA GLY A 125 12.01 8.44 10.53
C GLY A 125 12.38 8.55 9.06
N ASN A 126 13.65 8.84 8.79
CA ASN A 126 14.15 9.06 7.43
C ASN A 126 14.48 7.73 6.74
N THR A 127 13.51 7.13 6.05
CA THR A 127 13.70 5.92 5.24
C THR A 127 14.01 6.22 3.76
N ARG A 128 14.34 7.48 3.42
CA ARG A 128 14.55 7.93 2.02
C ARG A 128 15.91 7.62 1.42
N ARG A 129 17.03 7.70 2.17
CA ARG A 129 18.37 7.72 1.56
C ARG A 129 19.58 7.67 2.52
N ASP A 130 20.71 7.27 1.93
CA ASP A 130 22.09 7.80 1.99
C ASP A 130 23.11 7.41 3.09
N GLY A 131 22.84 6.40 3.92
CA GLY A 131 23.83 5.96 4.92
C GLY A 131 23.41 4.74 5.74
N THR A 132 24.11 4.50 6.85
CA THR A 132 24.11 3.24 7.64
C THR A 132 22.84 2.93 8.44
N ASP A 133 21.68 3.53 8.14
CA ASP A 133 20.52 3.46 9.05
C ASP A 133 19.13 3.62 8.37
N SER A 134 19.00 3.36 7.07
CA SER A 134 17.75 3.55 6.34
C SER A 134 16.64 2.65 6.90
N TRP A 135 16.75 1.33 6.73
CA TRP A 135 15.77 0.37 7.22
C TRP A 135 16.43 -0.49 8.30
N VAL A 136 15.66 -1.01 9.25
CA VAL A 136 16.29 -1.76 10.36
C VAL A 136 16.56 -3.19 9.92
N SER A 137 17.81 -3.60 10.06
CA SER A 137 18.24 -4.96 9.77
C SER A 137 17.46 -5.97 10.62
N ASP A 138 17.09 -7.06 9.95
CA ASP A 138 16.39 -8.21 10.50
C ASP A 138 15.02 -7.93 11.14
N GLN A 139 14.34 -6.85 10.75
CA GLN A 139 12.99 -6.56 11.23
C GLN A 139 12.19 -5.64 10.29
N CYS A 140 10.88 -5.55 10.56
CA CYS A 140 10.02 -4.51 10.04
C CYS A 140 9.88 -3.35 11.04
N ARG A 141 9.81 -2.10 10.57
CA ARG A 141 9.55 -0.93 11.45
C ARG A 141 8.14 -0.97 12.07
N HIS A 142 7.18 -1.58 11.38
CA HIS A 142 5.81 -1.80 11.84
C HIS A 142 5.20 -3.00 11.15
N SER A 143 4.28 -3.69 11.80
CA SER A 143 3.60 -4.84 11.21
C SER A 143 2.15 -4.93 11.65
N CYS A 144 1.28 -5.30 10.71
CA CYS A 144 -0.15 -5.49 10.95
C CYS A 144 -0.53 -6.94 10.68
N THR A 145 -1.41 -7.49 11.52
CA THR A 145 -2.02 -8.82 11.26
C THR A 145 -2.98 -8.72 10.09
N VAL A 146 -2.90 -9.68 9.16
CA VAL A 146 -3.79 -9.77 7.99
C VAL A 146 -4.59 -11.06 7.97
N THR A 147 -5.73 -11.02 7.29
CA THR A 147 -6.44 -12.20 6.80
C THR A 147 -6.25 -12.28 5.29
N TYR A 148 -5.78 -13.43 4.80
CA TYR A 148 -5.67 -13.69 3.37
C TYR A 148 -6.98 -14.21 2.76
N GLY A 149 -7.16 -13.98 1.46
CA GLY A 149 -8.34 -14.42 0.71
C GLY A 149 -8.10 -14.39 -0.79
N GLY A 150 -9.16 -14.63 -1.57
CA GLY A 150 -9.10 -14.58 -3.03
C GLY A 150 -7.99 -15.45 -3.61
N LEU A 151 -7.24 -14.89 -4.56
CA LEU A 151 -6.18 -15.56 -5.31
C LEU A 151 -4.78 -15.32 -4.72
N TYR A 152 -4.66 -15.05 -3.41
CA TYR A 152 -3.37 -14.71 -2.80
C TYR A 152 -2.29 -15.78 -3.07
N ALA A 153 -2.64 -17.07 -2.99
CA ALA A 153 -1.69 -18.17 -3.16
C ALA A 153 -1.11 -18.30 -4.58
N SER A 154 -1.74 -17.67 -5.58
CA SER A 154 -1.28 -17.63 -6.97
C SER A 154 -0.90 -16.21 -7.40
N THR A 155 -0.67 -15.31 -6.45
CA THR A 155 -0.28 -13.92 -6.72
C THR A 155 1.18 -13.72 -6.33
N ASN A 156 1.95 -13.15 -7.25
CA ASN A 156 3.37 -12.87 -7.07
C ASN A 156 3.55 -11.87 -5.92
N GLY A 157 4.49 -12.16 -5.02
CA GLY A 157 4.73 -11.42 -3.78
C GLY A 157 3.95 -11.91 -2.55
N PHE A 158 3.20 -13.00 -2.68
CA PHE A 158 2.44 -13.62 -1.57
C PHE A 158 2.96 -15.03 -1.19
N GLU A 159 4.05 -15.48 -1.80
CA GLU A 159 4.59 -16.83 -1.63
C GLU A 159 4.97 -17.13 -0.17
N GLN A 160 5.37 -16.11 0.58
CA GLN A 160 5.72 -16.22 2.00
C GLN A 160 4.55 -16.06 2.97
N ALA A 161 3.30 -15.97 2.46
CA ALA A 161 2.09 -15.81 3.27
C ALA A 161 1.87 -16.94 4.31
N SER A 162 2.51 -18.10 4.12
CA SER A 162 2.42 -19.27 5.00
C SER A 162 3.72 -19.58 5.77
N CYS A 163 4.75 -18.74 5.65
CA CYS A 163 6.04 -18.96 6.29
C CYS A 163 6.17 -18.16 7.59
N ASP A 164 6.74 -18.76 8.64
CA ASP A 164 7.11 -18.03 9.86
C ASP A 164 8.62 -17.80 9.89
N GLY A 165 9.03 -16.54 9.87
CA GLY A 165 10.42 -16.16 9.90
C GLY A 165 10.76 -15.23 11.07
N THR A 166 12.03 -14.88 11.16
CA THR A 166 12.59 -14.07 12.26
C THR A 166 12.31 -12.57 12.10
N VAL A 167 12.27 -12.07 10.86
CA VAL A 167 11.94 -10.67 10.55
C VAL A 167 10.44 -10.41 10.79
N GLN A 168 9.61 -11.36 10.37
CA GLN A 168 8.16 -11.34 10.50
C GLN A 168 7.60 -12.76 10.37
N SER A 169 6.45 -13.02 11.00
CA SER A 169 5.71 -14.28 10.88
C SER A 169 4.72 -14.28 9.71
N ARG A 170 4.11 -15.44 9.45
CA ARG A 170 2.97 -15.55 8.53
C ARG A 170 1.80 -14.64 8.96
N ASN A 171 0.84 -14.40 8.08
CA ASN A 171 -0.36 -13.57 8.34
C ASN A 171 -0.03 -12.14 8.77
N LYS A 172 1.01 -11.56 8.17
CA LYS A 172 1.41 -10.18 8.43
C LYS A 172 1.62 -9.41 7.12
N ILE A 173 1.41 -8.11 7.21
CA ILE A 173 2.00 -7.12 6.31
C ILE A 173 2.89 -6.21 7.15
N GLY A 174 4.17 -6.15 6.81
CA GLY A 174 5.18 -5.35 7.48
C GLY A 174 5.53 -4.12 6.66
N PHE A 175 6.05 -3.07 7.30
CA PHE A 175 6.44 -1.83 6.65
C PHE A 175 7.92 -1.54 6.91
N TRP A 176 8.64 -1.17 5.85
CA TRP A 176 10.09 -0.93 5.87
C TRP A 176 10.82 -2.13 6.51
N CYS A 177 10.70 -3.27 5.86
CA CYS A 177 11.29 -4.52 6.30
C CYS A 177 12.60 -4.77 5.58
N GLN A 178 13.60 -5.24 6.31
CA GLN A 178 14.92 -5.54 5.76
C GLN A 178 15.51 -6.76 6.46
N TYR A 179 16.36 -7.50 5.75
CA TYR A 179 17.05 -8.69 6.27
C TYR A 179 18.57 -8.56 6.05
N ASP A 180 19.40 -9.03 6.99
CA ASP A 180 20.88 -9.05 6.89
C ASP A 180 21.52 -7.76 6.30
N ASN A 181 22.27 -7.86 5.20
CA ASN A 181 22.96 -6.74 4.56
C ASN A 181 22.30 -6.30 3.24
N GLY A 182 21.19 -6.92 2.83
CA GLY A 182 20.47 -6.66 1.57
C GLY A 182 19.11 -7.38 1.58
N ASP A 183 18.22 -7.07 0.64
CA ASP A 183 16.84 -7.60 0.56
C ASP A 183 15.87 -6.86 1.46
N ALA A 184 14.94 -6.16 0.82
CA ALA A 184 14.05 -5.29 1.54
C ALA A 184 12.75 -5.02 0.78
N ALA A 185 11.69 -4.75 1.53
CA ALA A 185 10.41 -4.34 1.00
C ALA A 185 9.81 -3.17 1.80
N VAL A 186 9.25 -2.20 1.07
CA VAL A 186 8.44 -1.13 1.67
C VAL A 186 7.22 -1.73 2.35
N MET A 187 6.57 -2.72 1.73
CA MET A 187 5.53 -3.52 2.36
C MET A 187 5.78 -5.02 2.15
N MET A 188 6.31 -5.69 3.18
CA MET A 188 6.59 -7.13 3.12
C MET A 188 5.35 -7.96 3.48
N ILE A 189 5.00 -8.93 2.65
CA ILE A 189 3.78 -9.74 2.81
C ILE A 189 4.14 -11.16 3.22
N GLY A 190 3.71 -11.57 4.42
CA GLY A 190 4.01 -12.89 4.95
C GLY A 190 5.25 -12.89 5.85
N GLY A 191 5.87 -14.06 6.02
CA GLY A 191 7.05 -14.20 6.86
C GLY A 191 8.32 -13.76 6.16
N GLY A 192 9.31 -13.29 6.93
CA GLY A 192 10.61 -12.88 6.40
C GLY A 192 11.79 -13.38 7.23
N GLY A 193 12.94 -13.49 6.60
CA GLY A 193 14.19 -14.02 7.17
C GLY A 193 14.71 -15.25 6.43
N SER A 194 15.81 -15.83 6.87
CA SER A 194 16.47 -16.97 6.18
C SER A 194 15.54 -18.16 5.86
N ALA A 195 14.52 -18.41 6.70
CA ALA A 195 13.55 -19.48 6.47
C ALA A 195 12.46 -19.14 5.45
N CYS A 196 12.26 -17.85 5.13
CA CYS A 196 11.14 -17.32 4.34
C CYS A 196 11.61 -16.46 3.18
N ALA A 197 12.72 -16.84 2.54
CA ALA A 197 13.30 -16.07 1.45
C ALA A 197 13.48 -14.58 1.81
N ARG A 198 14.14 -14.30 2.94
CA ARG A 198 14.68 -12.96 3.26
C ARG A 198 13.56 -11.92 3.39
N ALA A 199 13.70 -10.71 2.84
CA ALA A 199 12.73 -9.61 3.00
C ALA A 199 12.41 -8.85 1.68
N ASP A 200 12.72 -9.46 0.54
CA ASP A 200 12.64 -8.97 -0.85
C ASP A 200 11.29 -9.26 -1.55
N HIS A 201 10.24 -9.54 -0.79
CA HIS A 201 8.93 -9.91 -1.35
C HIS A 201 7.79 -9.05 -0.82
N GLY A 202 6.76 -8.87 -1.65
CA GLY A 202 5.60 -8.03 -1.35
C GLY A 202 5.51 -6.86 -2.31
N ILE A 203 5.40 -5.64 -1.78
CA ILE A 203 5.22 -4.39 -2.55
C ILE A 203 6.38 -3.44 -2.27
N GLY A 204 6.94 -2.87 -3.34
CA GLY A 204 8.08 -1.97 -3.33
C GLY A 204 9.32 -2.70 -2.85
N ILE A 205 9.89 -3.55 -3.70
CA ILE A 205 10.97 -4.47 -3.35
C ILE A 205 12.30 -4.02 -3.96
N THR A 206 13.38 -4.29 -3.23
CA THR A 206 14.75 -3.95 -3.62
C THR A 206 15.72 -5.01 -3.10
N GLU A 207 16.69 -5.41 -3.93
CA GLU A 207 17.83 -6.22 -3.53
C GLU A 207 19.03 -5.35 -3.10
N SER A 208 18.85 -4.03 -2.97
CA SER A 208 19.91 -3.14 -2.52
C SER A 208 20.47 -3.59 -1.18
N ASP A 209 21.80 -3.51 -1.06
CA ASP A 209 22.45 -3.61 0.24
C ASP A 209 21.84 -2.54 1.17
N TYR A 210 21.34 -2.96 2.33
CA TYR A 210 20.71 -2.14 3.38
C TYR A 210 19.41 -1.42 3.04
N GLY A 211 18.52 -2.00 2.22
CA GLY A 211 17.16 -1.49 1.99
C GLY A 211 17.12 -0.02 1.56
N SER A 212 17.24 0.19 0.25
CA SER A 212 17.34 1.53 -0.33
C SER A 212 16.63 1.60 -1.68
N PHE A 213 16.48 2.82 -2.20
CA PHE A 213 15.97 3.05 -3.56
C PHE A 213 17.11 3.16 -4.61
N ILE A 214 18.38 3.04 -4.21
CA ILE A 214 19.52 3.50 -5.03
C ILE A 214 20.08 2.40 -5.93
N PHE A 215 19.72 1.13 -5.71
CA PHE A 215 20.33 -0.01 -6.38
C PHE A 215 19.30 -0.96 -6.97
N ASP A 216 19.57 -1.34 -8.22
CA ASP A 216 18.90 -2.41 -8.94
C ASP A 216 19.48 -3.79 -8.57
N PRO A 217 18.66 -4.85 -8.56
CA PRO A 217 17.27 -4.89 -9.06
C PRO A 217 16.19 -4.43 -8.06
N GLU A 218 15.16 -3.75 -8.60
CA GLU A 218 13.97 -3.28 -7.87
C GLU A 218 12.69 -3.60 -8.65
N ALA A 219 11.56 -3.70 -7.94
CA ALA A 219 10.25 -3.85 -8.58
C ALA A 219 9.11 -3.25 -7.73
N ASP A 220 7.98 -2.95 -8.38
CA ASP A 220 6.80 -2.44 -7.69
C ASP A 220 6.16 -3.51 -6.80
N PHE A 221 6.23 -4.77 -7.22
CA PHE A 221 5.84 -5.92 -6.41
C PHE A 221 6.43 -7.22 -6.97
N GLY A 222 6.59 -8.22 -6.11
CA GLY A 222 7.09 -9.54 -6.52
C GLY A 222 7.52 -10.40 -5.35
N SER A 223 7.95 -11.64 -5.63
CA SER A 223 8.55 -12.57 -4.66
C SER A 223 10.06 -12.39 -4.50
N ASP A 224 10.63 -11.66 -5.45
CA ASP A 224 12.00 -11.23 -5.61
C ASP A 224 11.91 -10.10 -6.67
N SER A 225 12.90 -9.23 -6.71
CA SER A 225 13.08 -8.15 -7.68
C SER A 225 13.24 -8.62 -9.14
N VAL A 226 13.48 -9.92 -9.38
CA VAL A 226 13.70 -10.50 -10.71
C VAL A 226 12.51 -11.37 -11.14
N GLY A 227 12.05 -11.20 -12.38
CA GLY A 227 11.04 -12.07 -12.98
C GLY A 227 9.62 -11.83 -12.46
N THR A 228 9.31 -10.58 -12.16
CA THR A 228 8.03 -10.15 -11.57
C THR A 228 6.85 -10.25 -12.55
N ALA A 229 5.65 -10.41 -12.01
CA ALA A 229 4.42 -10.45 -12.80
C ALA A 229 4.17 -9.10 -13.51
N THR A 230 3.75 -9.16 -14.79
CA THR A 230 3.48 -8.00 -15.64
C THR A 230 2.10 -8.04 -16.29
N ASP A 231 1.32 -9.10 -16.06
CA ASP A 231 -0.03 -9.31 -16.59
C ASP A 231 -1.13 -8.63 -15.75
N TYR A 232 -0.82 -8.28 -14.49
CA TYR A 232 -1.68 -7.54 -13.59
C TYR A 232 -0.85 -6.62 -12.68
N SER A 233 -1.58 -5.81 -11.92
CA SER A 233 -1.05 -4.89 -10.92
C SER A 233 -1.76 -5.10 -9.58
N LEU A 234 -1.13 -4.64 -8.50
CA LEU A 234 -1.71 -4.67 -7.16
C LEU A 234 -2.33 -3.32 -6.82
N ASN A 235 -3.62 -3.33 -6.48
CA ASN A 235 -4.34 -2.17 -5.97
C ASN A 235 -4.27 -2.14 -4.45
N LEU A 236 -3.86 -1.01 -3.87
CA LEU A 236 -3.92 -0.76 -2.43
C LEU A 236 -5.09 0.16 -2.10
N TRP A 237 -5.90 -0.31 -1.15
CA TRP A 237 -7.09 0.40 -0.68
C TRP A 237 -6.97 0.70 0.80
N VAL A 238 -7.51 1.84 1.22
CA VAL A 238 -7.58 2.26 2.62
C VAL A 238 -9.04 2.39 3.05
N LEU A 239 -9.34 1.97 4.28
CA LEU A 239 -10.62 2.17 4.97
C LEU A 239 -10.46 3.22 6.07
#